data_AF-A0A7W2RWG4-F1
#
_entry.id   AF-A0A7W2RWG4-F1
#
_cell.length_a   1.000
_cell.length_b   1.000
_cell.length_c   1.000
_cell.angle_alpha   90.00
_cell.angle_beta   90.00
_cell.angle_gamma   90.00
#
_symmetry.space_group_name_H-M   'P 1'
#
loop_
_entity.id
_entity.type
_entity.pdbx_description
1 polymer ?
#
loop_
_entity_poly.entity_id
_entity_poly.type
_entity_poly.pdbx_seq_one_letter_code
_entity_poly.pdbx_strand_id
1 'polypeptide(L)' 'MLLFHIIAGSFVLLFGIGALIFSKGEKLHRYSGNLFYFSLLLMAGSGAYFADDPTIAISSVYFASTAWVIVLMPEKKI' A
#
# COMPACT_ATOMS: atom_id res chain seq x y z
N MET A 1 -3.98 -16.23 -11.25
CA MET A 1 -3.92 -15.40 -10.03
C MET A 1 -2.49 -15.22 -9.50
N LEU A 2 -1.61 -16.24 -9.55
CA LEU A 2 -0.26 -16.14 -8.96
C LEU A 2 0.61 -15.08 -9.65
N LEU A 3 0.62 -15.07 -10.99
CA LEU A 3 1.33 -14.05 -11.77
C LEU A 3 0.89 -12.63 -11.39
N PHE A 4 -0.42 -12.41 -11.24
CA PHE A 4 -0.98 -11.13 -10.82
C PHE A 4 -0.48 -10.73 -9.42
N HIS A 5 -0.49 -11.66 -8.47
CA HIS A 5 0.02 -11.43 -7.11
C HIS A 5 1.51 -11.06 -7.11
N ILE A 6 2.33 -11.76 -7.89
CA ILE A 6 3.76 -11.47 -8.02
C ILE A 6 3.97 -10.07 -8.62
N ILE A 7 3.26 -9.72 -9.69
CA ILE A 7 3.38 -8.39 -10.31
C ILE A 7 2.95 -7.29 -9.33
N ALA A 8 1.82 -7.49 -8.64
CA ALA A 8 1.34 -6.54 -7.63
C ALA A 8 2.36 -6.39 -6.48
N GLY A 9 2.92 -7.50 -5.98
CA GLY A 9 3.94 -7.48 -4.94
C GLY A 9 5.24 -6.81 -5.36
N SER A 10 5.69 -7.01 -6.61
CA SER A 10 6.84 -6.28 -7.15
C SER A 10 6.61 -4.77 -7.16
N PHE A 11 5.39 -4.33 -7.51
CA PHE A 11 5.04 -2.90 -7.43
C PHE A 11 4.99 -2.39 -6.00
N VAL A 12 4.46 -3.17 -5.05
CA VAL A 12 4.51 -2.83 -3.61
C VAL A 12 5.95 -2.55 -3.18
N LEU A 13 6.89 -3.44 -3.52
CA LEU A 13 8.30 -3.27 -3.16
C LEU A 13 8.91 -2.04 -3.86
N LEU A 14 8.69 -1.89 -5.17
CA LEU A 14 9.23 -0.78 -5.95
C LEU A 14 8.77 0.59 -5.41
N PHE A 15 7.46 0.75 -5.18
CA PHE A 15 6.91 2.00 -4.69
C PHE A 15 7.14 2.23 -3.20
N GLY A 16 7.26 1.15 -2.41
CA GLY A 16 7.67 1.22 -1.01
C GLY A 16 9.09 1.77 -0.88
N ILE A 17 10.04 1.23 -1.66
CA ILE A 17 11.41 1.75 -1.73
C ILE A 17 11.40 3.20 -2.23
N GLY A 18 10.63 3.50 -3.29
CA GLY A 18 10.49 4.88 -3.79
C GLY A 18 10.02 5.86 -2.71
N ALA A 19 9.01 5.48 -1.93
CA ALA A 19 8.50 6.32 -0.84
C ALA A 19 9.53 6.55 0.28
N LEU A 20 10.46 5.61 0.50
CA LEU A 20 11.56 5.76 1.46
C LEU A 20 12.73 6.60 0.92
N ILE A 21 12.93 6.62 -0.40
CA ILE A 21 13.99 7.42 -1.04
C ILE A 21 13.61 8.90 -1.10
N PHE A 22 12.36 9.22 -1.45
CA PHE A 22 11.90 10.60 -1.59
C PHE A 22 11.57 11.25 -0.25
N SER A 23 11.94 12.52 -0.08
CA SER A 23 11.74 13.22 1.18
C SER A 23 10.24 13.46 1.44
N LYS A 24 9.82 13.29 2.69
CA LYS A 24 8.44 13.57 3.11
C LYS A 24 8.06 15.01 2.77
N GLY A 25 6.93 15.18 2.09
CA GLY A 25 6.44 16.48 1.61
C GLY A 25 6.73 16.76 0.14
N GLU A 26 7.68 16.04 -0.47
CA GLU A 26 7.89 16.10 -1.91
C GLU A 26 6.74 15.44 -2.67
N LYS A 27 6.47 15.95 -3.88
CA LYS A 27 5.42 15.40 -4.75
C LYS A 27 5.68 13.92 -5.05
N LEU A 28 6.94 13.54 -5.30
CA LEU A 28 7.32 12.15 -5.60
C LEU A 28 7.08 11.21 -4.42
N HIS A 29 7.34 11.65 -3.17
CA HIS A 29 6.98 10.87 -1.98
C HIS A 29 5.47 10.60 -1.93
N ARG A 30 4.64 11.61 -2.23
CA ARG A 30 3.17 11.43 -2.28
C ARG A 30 2.75 10.49 -3.41
N TYR A 31 3.35 10.59 -4.61
CA TYR A 31 3.03 9.68 -5.72
C TYR A 31 3.47 8.23 -5.45
N SER A 32 4.68 8.02 -4.93
CA SER A 32 5.19 6.69 -4.58
C SER A 32 4.38 6.08 -3.44
N GLY A 33 4.11 6.85 -2.38
CA GLY A 33 3.19 6.43 -1.33
C GLY A 33 1.81 6.08 -1.91
N ASN A 34 1.36 6.86 -2.89
CA ASN A 34 0.07 6.64 -3.51
C ASN A 34 -0.04 5.29 -4.24
N LEU A 35 0.95 5.03 -5.08
CA LEU A 35 1.03 3.79 -5.85
C LEU A 35 1.30 2.58 -4.95
N PHE A 36 2.10 2.73 -3.89
CA PHE A 36 2.33 1.69 -2.89
C PHE A 36 1.01 1.18 -2.30
N TYR A 37 0.11 2.07 -1.88
CA TYR A 37 -1.18 1.69 -1.30
C TYR A 37 -2.05 0.89 -2.27
N PHE A 38 -2.21 1.37 -3.51
CA PHE A 38 -3.03 0.65 -4.49
C PHE A 38 -2.42 -0.71 -4.85
N SER A 39 -1.10 -0.78 -5.03
CA SER A 39 -0.41 -2.05 -5.25
C SER A 39 -0.58 -3.01 -4.06
N LEU A 40 -0.58 -2.49 -2.84
CA LEU A 40 -0.75 -3.29 -1.62
C LEU A 40 -2.17 -3.86 -1.53
N LEU A 41 -3.21 -3.09 -1.88
CA LEU A 41 -4.58 -3.59 -1.94
C LEU A 41 -4.74 -4.73 -2.94
N LEU A 42 -4.15 -4.59 -4.14
CA LEU A 42 -4.21 -5.62 -5.17
C LEU A 42 -3.42 -6.88 -4.77
N MET A 43 -2.24 -6.71 -4.17
CA MET A 43 -1.42 -7.81 -3.68
C MET A 43 -2.10 -8.53 -2.50
N ALA A 44 -2.58 -7.80 -1.49
CA ALA A 44 -3.25 -8.38 -0.33
C ALA A 44 -4.57 -9.06 -0.73
N GLY A 45 -5.37 -8.42 -1.59
CA GLY A 45 -6.60 -9.01 -2.09
C GLY A 45 -6.38 -10.30 -2.87
N SER A 46 -5.34 -10.36 -3.71
CA SER A 46 -4.97 -11.60 -4.39
C SER A 46 -4.33 -12.63 -3.44
N GLY A 47 -3.62 -12.20 -2.41
CA GLY A 47 -3.04 -13.06 -1.38
C GLY A 47 -4.10 -13.78 -0.54
N ALA A 48 -5.22 -13.12 -0.26
CA ALA A 48 -6.37 -13.72 0.44
C ALA A 48 -6.94 -14.95 -0.30
N TYR A 49 -6.79 -15.01 -1.63
CA TYR A 49 -7.24 -16.15 -2.43
C TYR A 49 -6.31 -17.38 -2.31
N PHE A 50 -5.05 -17.18 -1.93
CA PHE A 50 -4.06 -18.26 -1.79
C PHE A 50 -3.89 -18.77 -0.37
N ALA A 51 -4.23 -17.94 0.62
CA ALA A 51 -4.03 -18.27 2.01
C ALA A 51 -5.15 -19.16 2.54
N ASP A 52 -4.79 -20.20 3.31
CA ASP A 52 -5.77 -20.98 4.09
C ASP A 52 -6.44 -20.11 5.16
N ASP A 53 -5.74 -19.09 5.66
CA ASP A 53 -6.24 -18.06 6.56
C ASP A 53 -6.02 -16.65 5.98
N PRO A 54 -7.09 -15.93 5.59
CA PRO A 54 -6.99 -14.60 5.01
C PRO A 54 -6.75 -13.49 6.05
N THR A 55 -6.58 -13.80 7.35
CA THR A 55 -6.43 -12.80 8.42
C THR A 55 -5.33 -11.79 8.13
N ILE A 56 -4.16 -12.23 7.65
CA ILE A 56 -3.04 -11.34 7.31
C ILE A 56 -3.40 -10.43 6.13
N ALA A 57 -4.05 -10.98 5.11
CA ALA A 57 -4.46 -10.20 3.94
C ALA A 57 -5.49 -9.12 4.32
N ILE A 58 -6.52 -9.49 5.09
CA ILE A 58 -7.55 -8.57 5.58
C ILE A 58 -6.94 -7.50 6.49
N SER A 59 -6.07 -7.89 7.42
CA SER A 59 -5.37 -6.96 8.31
C SER A 59 -4.50 -5.98 7.52
N SER A 60 -3.81 -6.47 6.49
CA SER A 60 -2.97 -5.62 5.62
C SER A 60 -3.80 -4.56 4.91
N VAL A 61 -4.98 -4.94 4.37
CA VAL A 61 -5.92 -3.98 3.78
C VAL A 61 -6.39 -2.96 4.82
N TYR A 62 -6.80 -3.42 6.01
CA TYR A 62 -7.26 -2.55 7.09
C TYR A 62 -6.20 -1.51 7.51
N PHE A 63 -4.97 -1.95 7.80
CA PHE A 63 -3.89 -1.06 8.22
C PHE A 63 -3.48 -0.09 7.12
N ALA A 64 -3.41 -0.56 5.87
CA ALA A 64 -3.07 0.28 4.74
C ALA A 64 -4.12 1.38 4.50
N SER A 65 -5.40 1.01 4.50
CA SER A 65 -6.50 1.95 4.26
C SER A 65 -6.63 2.97 5.37
N THR A 66 -6.47 2.56 6.64
CA THR A 66 -6.51 3.49 7.77
C THR A 66 -5.33 4.45 7.75
N ALA A 67 -4.11 3.96 7.50
CA ALA A 67 -2.93 4.82 7.35
C ALA A 67 -3.09 5.82 6.19
N TRP A 68 -3.65 5.36 5.06
CA TRP A 68 -3.93 6.21 3.91
C TRP A 68 -4.89 7.36 4.24
N VAL A 69 -5.99 7.04 4.92
CA VAL A 69 -7.00 8.04 5.33
C VAL A 69 -6.37 9.09 6.25
N ILE A 70 -5.51 8.68 7.18
CA ILE A 70 -4.80 9.61 8.07
C ILE A 70 -3.92 10.57 7.26
N VAL A 71 -3.22 10.09 6.23
CA VAL A 71 -2.37 10.93 5.37
C VAL A 71 -3.18 11.92 4.53
N LEU A 72 -4.42 11.59 4.17
CA LEU A 72 -5.32 12.50 3.46
C LEU A 72 -5.99 13.53 4.37
N MET A 73 -6.02 13.29 5.68
CA MET A 73 -6.70 14.18 6.61
C MET A 73 -5.94 15.52 6.71
N PRO A 74 -6.61 16.67 6.49
CA PRO A 74 -5.97 17.96 6.67
C PRO A 74 -5.59 18.15 8.15
N GLU A 75 -4.40 18.68 8.40
CA GLU A 75 -4.00 19.06 9.75
C GLU A 75 -4.96 20.14 10.27
N LYS A 76 -5.59 19.85 11.41
CA LYS A 76 -6.45 20.82 12.09
C LYS A 76 -5.57 21.96 12.58
N LYS A 77 -5.67 23.13 11.95
CA LYS A 77 -5.08 24.37 12.49
C LYS A 77 -5.80 24.69 13.80
N ILE A 78 -5.09 24.54 14.92
CA ILE A 78 -5.53 24.96 16.26
C ILE A 78 -5.31 26.47 16.37
#